data_AF-A0A930E7R8-F1
#
_entry.id   AF-A0A930E7R8-F1
#
_cell.length_a   1.000
_cell.length_b   1.000
_cell.length_c   1.000
_cell.angle_alpha   90.00
_cell.angle_beta   90.00
_cell.angle_gamma   90.00
#
_symmetry.space_group_name_H-M   'P 1'
#
loop_
_entity.id
_entity.type
_entity.pdbx_description
1 polymer ?
#
loop_
_entity_poly.entity_id
_entity_poly.type
_entity_poly.pdbx_seq_one_letter_code
_entity_poly.pdbx_strand_id
1 'polypeptide(L)'
;MGNRKMAMSGVRKNFSYLFGILTVAMYFIGLIIINRGLGFRNAMIIVSALIAYYIANVYNVATNKYKLKDMTTVIVINGILMTVTTFSKIFTFYEGIVLFGIITIFQIAFRYIVIMGVVEKERVVFVGENDYTEDLLESVKKDGQYVFVTSLNNTDMKALGKEILELYNTKKFDVLVDFTDKLLRDPKITEKLLQYKLEGLQYYNYLEFYETYENKLPISHLSPKWFLENTGFEIYHNNFNLKAKRLLDLLFALLIGIFAAPVIVLAAIIV
;
A
#
# COMPACT_ATOMS: atom_id res chain seq x y z
N MET A 1 -23.95 1.00 -14.22
CA MET A 1 -23.34 1.63 -13.02
C MET A 1 -22.14 0.84 -12.46
N GLY A 2 -21.68 -0.23 -13.12
CA GLY A 2 -20.34 -0.85 -12.89
C GLY A 2 -19.15 0.09 -13.21
N ASN A 3 -19.43 1.28 -13.74
CA ASN A 3 -18.44 2.35 -13.97
C ASN A 3 -17.86 2.97 -12.69
N ARG A 4 -18.52 2.88 -11.52
CA ARG A 4 -18.04 3.61 -10.31
C ARG A 4 -16.80 2.99 -9.64
N LYS A 5 -16.62 1.66 -9.71
CA LYS A 5 -15.51 0.96 -9.03
C LYS A 5 -14.33 0.61 -9.94
N MET A 6 -14.57 0.33 -11.22
CA MET A 6 -13.52 0.50 -12.23
C MET A 6 -12.98 1.94 -12.20
N ALA A 7 -13.85 2.93 -11.89
CA ALA A 7 -13.40 4.28 -11.63
C ALA A 7 -12.66 4.44 -10.29
N MET A 8 -13.00 3.82 -9.16
CA MET A 8 -12.19 3.98 -7.92
C MET A 8 -10.79 3.37 -8.01
N SER A 9 -10.66 2.14 -8.53
CA SER A 9 -9.35 1.53 -8.81
C SER A 9 -8.60 2.32 -9.89
N GLY A 10 -9.30 2.74 -10.94
CA GLY A 10 -8.76 3.61 -11.99
C GLY A 10 -8.34 4.99 -11.50
N VAL A 11 -9.08 5.59 -10.57
CA VAL A 11 -8.82 6.91 -9.98
C VAL A 11 -7.61 6.83 -9.07
N ARG A 12 -7.50 5.81 -8.21
CA ARG A 12 -6.28 5.58 -7.41
C ARG A 12 -5.05 5.34 -8.30
N LYS A 13 -5.23 4.61 -9.40
CA LYS A 13 -4.16 4.41 -10.41
C LYS A 13 -3.80 5.72 -11.12
N ASN A 14 -4.77 6.55 -11.46
CA ASN A 14 -4.57 7.89 -12.03
C ASN A 14 -3.85 8.81 -11.05
N PHE A 15 -4.18 8.75 -9.75
CA PHE A 15 -3.44 9.49 -8.72
C PHE A 15 -2.01 9.00 -8.56
N SER A 16 -1.76 7.70 -8.74
CA SER A 16 -0.39 7.16 -8.74
C SER A 16 0.43 7.68 -9.93
N TYR A 17 -0.17 7.77 -11.12
CA TYR A 17 0.47 8.37 -12.29
C TYR A 17 0.69 9.88 -12.12
N LEU A 18 -0.33 10.59 -11.63
CA LEU A 18 -0.25 12.02 -11.31
C LEU A 18 0.87 12.27 -10.29
N PHE A 19 0.99 11.41 -9.29
CA PHE A 19 2.04 11.50 -8.28
C PHE A 19 3.44 11.40 -8.90
N GLY A 20 3.64 10.47 -9.84
CA GLY A 20 4.89 10.35 -10.59
C GLY A 20 5.20 11.62 -11.40
N ILE A 21 4.23 12.13 -12.16
CA ILE A 21 4.38 13.34 -12.98
C ILE A 21 4.71 14.56 -12.11
N LEU A 22 3.99 14.75 -11.01
CA LEU A 22 4.23 15.87 -10.09
C LEU A 22 5.57 15.73 -9.37
N THR A 23 6.02 14.51 -9.07
CA THR A 23 7.37 14.31 -8.51
C THR A 23 8.46 14.79 -9.46
N VAL A 24 8.29 14.53 -10.77
CA VAL A 24 9.20 15.08 -11.80
C VAL A 24 9.15 16.61 -11.81
N ALA A 25 7.96 17.21 -11.76
CA ALA A 25 7.81 18.67 -11.66
C ALA A 25 8.52 19.24 -10.42
N MET A 26 8.46 18.55 -9.28
CA MET A 26 9.17 18.94 -8.06
C MET A 26 10.69 18.87 -8.21
N TYR A 27 11.24 17.95 -9.00
CA TYR A 27 12.66 17.98 -9.35
C TYR A 27 13.04 19.24 -10.13
N PHE A 28 12.25 19.63 -11.12
CA PHE A 28 12.49 20.87 -11.87
C PHE A 28 12.46 22.09 -10.95
N ILE A 29 11.45 22.17 -10.07
CA ILE A 29 11.34 23.25 -9.08
C ILE A 29 12.54 23.25 -8.14
N GLY A 30 12.93 22.09 -7.61
CA GLY A 30 14.07 21.96 -6.71
C GLY A 30 15.38 22.39 -7.38
N LEU A 31 15.59 22.01 -8.66
CA LEU A 31 16.76 22.44 -9.45
C LEU A 31 16.81 23.96 -9.65
N ILE A 32 15.66 24.59 -9.91
CA ILE A 32 15.56 26.06 -10.01
C ILE A 32 15.93 26.72 -8.68
N ILE A 33 15.43 26.19 -7.55
CA ILE A 33 15.71 26.73 -6.21
C ILE A 33 17.20 26.68 -5.87
N ILE A 34 17.88 25.59 -6.21
CA ILE A 34 19.33 25.47 -6.00
C ILE A 34 20.15 26.15 -7.10
N ASN A 35 19.52 26.90 -8.00
CA ASN A 35 20.14 27.62 -9.11
C ASN A 35 20.98 26.71 -10.03
N ARG A 36 20.50 25.49 -10.29
CA ARG A 36 21.13 24.51 -11.20
C ARG A 36 20.29 24.33 -12.46
N GLY A 37 20.95 24.41 -13.61
CA GLY A 37 20.33 24.13 -14.90
C GLY A 37 20.08 22.63 -15.15
N LEU A 38 19.27 22.32 -16.17
CA LEU A 38 18.98 20.95 -16.58
C LEU A 38 20.10 20.37 -17.47
N GLY A 39 21.24 20.06 -16.85
CA GLY A 39 22.32 19.35 -17.53
C GLY A 39 22.10 17.84 -17.59
N PHE A 40 22.85 17.15 -18.46
CA PHE A 40 22.81 15.68 -18.61
C PHE A 40 22.98 14.95 -17.26
N ARG A 41 23.87 15.43 -16.38
CA ARG A 41 24.10 14.86 -15.04
C ARG A 41 22.85 14.94 -14.16
N ASN A 42 22.14 16.08 -14.17
CA ASN A 42 20.94 16.29 -13.37
C ASN A 42 19.77 15.48 -13.92
N ALA A 43 19.66 15.36 -15.25
CA ALA A 43 18.66 14.50 -15.89
C ALA A 43 18.86 13.02 -15.52
N MET A 44 20.11 12.54 -15.47
CA MET A 44 20.42 11.17 -15.03
C MET A 44 20.00 10.90 -13.58
N ILE A 45 20.09 11.91 -12.69
CA ILE A 45 19.62 11.78 -11.30
C ILE A 45 18.11 11.68 -11.24
N ILE A 46 17.38 12.45 -12.04
CA ILE A 46 15.91 12.36 -12.08
C ILE A 46 15.51 10.94 -12.52
N VAL A 47 16.12 10.44 -13.60
CA VAL A 47 15.81 9.09 -14.10
C VAL A 47 16.15 8.00 -13.07
N SER A 48 17.33 8.07 -12.44
CA SER A 48 17.71 7.08 -11.42
C SER A 48 16.82 7.14 -10.18
N ALA A 49 16.41 8.34 -9.77
CA ALA A 49 15.48 8.52 -8.67
C ALA A 49 14.10 7.96 -8.99
N LEU A 50 13.55 8.20 -10.19
CA LEU A 50 12.27 7.62 -10.62
C LEU A 50 12.27 6.10 -10.56
N ILE A 51 13.37 5.47 -11.01
CA ILE A 51 13.55 4.02 -10.91
C ILE A 51 13.59 3.59 -9.43
N ALA A 52 14.34 4.30 -8.59
CA ALA A 52 14.44 4.01 -7.16
C ALA A 52 13.08 4.12 -6.46
N TYR A 53 12.29 5.17 -6.74
CA TYR A 53 10.95 5.36 -6.19
C TYR A 53 9.96 4.30 -6.67
N TYR A 54 10.07 3.88 -7.93
CA TYR A 54 9.26 2.80 -8.47
C TYR A 54 9.54 1.48 -7.77
N ILE A 55 10.82 1.10 -7.62
CA ILE A 55 11.25 -0.11 -6.91
C ILE A 55 10.83 -0.07 -5.43
N ALA A 56 10.97 1.09 -4.79
CA ALA A 56 10.57 1.31 -3.40
C ALA A 56 9.05 1.47 -3.22
N ASN A 57 8.26 1.34 -4.30
CA ASN A 57 6.80 1.46 -4.30
C ASN A 57 6.26 2.77 -3.72
N VAL A 58 7.02 3.86 -3.86
CA VAL A 58 6.68 5.19 -3.33
C VAL A 58 5.44 5.77 -3.98
N TYR A 59 5.13 5.39 -5.22
CA TYR A 59 3.96 5.90 -5.93
C TYR A 59 2.66 5.15 -5.66
N ASN A 60 2.70 4.06 -4.90
CA ASN A 60 1.50 3.30 -4.61
C ASN A 60 0.68 3.99 -3.52
N VAL A 61 -0.45 4.58 -3.93
CA VAL A 61 -1.43 5.24 -3.05
C VAL A 61 -2.70 4.39 -2.90
N ALA A 62 -2.59 3.08 -3.12
CA ALA A 62 -3.76 2.19 -3.07
C ALA A 62 -4.27 1.91 -1.64
N THR A 63 -3.52 2.26 -0.59
CA THR A 63 -3.86 1.91 0.80
C THR A 63 -4.78 2.93 1.46
N ASN A 64 -5.82 2.45 2.17
CA ASN A 64 -6.77 3.30 2.91
C ASN A 64 -6.14 3.95 4.15
N LYS A 65 -4.97 3.48 4.59
CA LYS A 65 -4.23 4.00 5.73
C LYS A 65 -2.83 4.45 5.32
N TYR A 66 -2.41 5.57 5.91
CA TYR A 66 -1.03 6.02 5.84
C TYR A 66 -0.21 5.21 6.84
N LYS A 67 0.61 4.26 6.36
CA LYS A 67 1.45 3.44 7.24
C LYS A 67 2.74 4.20 7.56
N LEU A 68 3.18 4.19 8.82
CA LEU A 68 4.47 4.78 9.21
C LEU A 68 5.63 4.23 8.38
N LYS A 69 5.57 2.93 8.02
CA LYS A 69 6.54 2.28 7.13
C LYS A 69 6.69 3.01 5.79
N ASP A 70 5.61 3.56 5.24
CA ASP A 70 5.65 4.27 3.96
C ASP A 70 6.40 5.60 4.08
N MET A 71 6.21 6.33 5.19
CA MET A 71 7.02 7.54 5.50
C MET A 71 8.49 7.19 5.62
N THR A 72 8.80 6.14 6.39
CA THR A 72 10.17 5.70 6.59
C THR A 72 10.82 5.33 5.26
N THR A 73 10.09 4.65 4.38
CA THR A 73 10.58 4.26 3.05
C THR A 73 10.92 5.50 2.21
N VAL A 74 10.06 6.51 2.20
CA VAL A 74 10.28 7.79 1.50
C VAL A 74 11.48 8.54 2.06
N ILE A 75 11.63 8.62 3.38
CA ILE A 75 12.76 9.30 4.03
C ILE A 75 14.07 8.57 3.71
N VAL A 76 14.09 7.24 3.82
CA VAL A 76 15.29 6.42 3.57
C VAL A 76 15.73 6.51 2.12
N ILE A 77 14.82 6.35 1.15
CA ILE A 77 15.19 6.36 -0.28
C ILE A 77 15.73 7.73 -0.71
N ASN A 78 15.12 8.83 -0.23
CA ASN A 78 15.60 10.18 -0.50
C ASN A 78 16.94 10.47 0.21
N GLY A 79 17.12 9.96 1.44
CA GLY A 79 18.39 10.05 2.16
C GLY A 79 19.53 9.32 1.44
N ILE A 80 19.25 8.14 0.88
CA ILE A 80 20.22 7.38 0.06
C ILE A 80 20.58 8.17 -1.21
N LEU A 81 19.59 8.67 -1.95
CA LEU A 81 19.82 9.46 -3.16
C LEU A 81 20.62 10.74 -2.87
N MET A 82 20.31 11.43 -1.77
CA MET A 82 21.09 12.58 -1.30
C MET A 82 22.55 12.18 -1.04
N THR A 83 22.77 11.11 -0.27
CA THR A 83 24.13 10.64 0.07
C THR A 83 24.93 10.29 -1.18
N VAL A 84 24.34 9.55 -2.12
CA VAL A 84 25.00 9.15 -3.38
C VAL A 84 25.36 10.36 -4.23
N THR A 85 24.46 11.34 -4.36
CA THR A 85 24.68 12.51 -5.20
C THR A 85 25.67 13.50 -4.60
N THR A 86 25.71 13.63 -3.27
CA THR A 86 26.74 14.41 -2.56
C THR A 86 28.11 13.72 -2.65
N PHE A 87 28.19 12.41 -2.45
CA PHE A 87 29.44 11.66 -2.55
C PHE A 87 30.03 11.71 -3.98
N SER A 88 29.17 11.64 -4.99
CA SER A 88 29.55 11.76 -6.40
C SER A 88 29.91 13.20 -6.82
N LYS A 89 29.92 14.16 -5.89
CA LYS A 89 30.17 15.60 -6.12
C LYS A 89 29.25 16.22 -7.18
N ILE A 90 28.05 15.67 -7.37
CA ILE A 90 27.06 16.24 -8.31
C ILE A 90 26.35 17.42 -7.66
N PHE A 91 25.96 17.26 -6.40
CA PHE A 91 25.41 18.32 -5.56
C PHE A 91 26.32 18.55 -4.35
N THR A 92 26.41 19.80 -3.90
CA THR A 92 26.93 20.12 -2.58
C THR A 92 25.98 19.57 -1.51
N PHE A 93 26.45 19.49 -0.26
CA PHE A 93 25.64 19.01 0.85
C PHE A 93 24.35 19.82 1.01
N TYR A 94 24.43 21.15 0.95
CA TYR A 94 23.26 22.03 1.05
C TYR A 94 22.29 21.89 -0.13
N GLU A 95 22.81 21.81 -1.36
CA GLU A 95 21.98 21.58 -2.55
C GLU A 95 21.23 20.24 -2.47
N GLY A 96 21.90 19.19 -1.99
CA GLY A 96 21.29 17.88 -1.75
C GLY A 96 20.17 17.92 -0.72
N ILE A 97 20.41 18.57 0.44
CA ILE A 97 19.38 18.75 1.48
C ILE A 97 18.15 19.46 0.92
N VAL A 98 18.35 20.57 0.19
CA VAL A 98 17.23 21.36 -0.32
C VAL A 98 16.44 20.57 -1.36
N LEU A 99 17.12 19.95 -2.33
CA LEU A 99 16.47 19.20 -3.41
C LEU A 99 15.71 17.97 -2.87
N PHE A 100 16.38 17.09 -2.13
CA PHE A 100 15.74 15.86 -1.64
C PHE A 100 14.79 16.14 -0.48
N GLY A 101 15.01 17.21 0.30
CA GLY A 101 14.10 17.68 1.33
C GLY A 101 12.76 18.13 0.77
N ILE A 102 12.76 18.98 -0.28
CA ILE A 102 11.49 19.45 -0.87
C ILE A 102 10.71 18.30 -1.52
N ILE A 103 11.41 17.35 -2.14
CA ILE A 103 10.80 16.15 -2.72
C ILE A 103 10.20 15.26 -1.62
N THR A 104 10.93 15.04 -0.53
CA THR A 104 10.44 14.26 0.62
C THR A 104 9.18 14.86 1.21
N ILE A 105 9.19 16.18 1.45
CA ILE A 105 8.03 16.92 1.98
C ILE A 105 6.84 16.78 1.03
N PHE A 106 7.06 17.00 -0.28
CA PHE A 106 6.02 16.85 -1.28
C PHE A 106 5.45 15.43 -1.30
N GLN A 107 6.29 14.39 -1.31
CA GLN A 107 5.85 13.01 -1.37
C GLN A 107 5.00 12.61 -0.16
N ILE A 108 5.38 13.07 1.03
CA ILE A 108 4.61 12.85 2.26
C ILE A 108 3.27 13.60 2.19
N ALA A 109 3.31 14.89 1.87
CA ALA A 109 2.13 15.75 1.84
C ALA A 109 1.12 15.29 0.77
N PHE A 110 1.57 14.99 -0.44
CA PHE A 110 0.72 14.53 -1.53
C PHE A 110 -0.03 13.25 -1.15
N ARG A 111 0.70 12.27 -0.61
CA ARG A 111 0.10 10.99 -0.19
C ARG A 111 -0.92 11.21 0.94
N TYR A 112 -0.63 12.09 1.90
CA TYR A 112 -1.57 12.45 2.96
C TYR A 112 -2.86 13.09 2.41
N ILE A 113 -2.73 14.06 1.50
CA ILE A 113 -3.87 14.75 0.87
C ILE A 113 -4.75 13.77 0.09
N VAL A 114 -4.15 12.86 -0.69
CA VAL A 114 -4.92 11.88 -1.48
C VAL A 114 -5.72 10.94 -0.58
N ILE A 115 -5.11 10.41 0.48
CA ILE A 115 -5.78 9.51 1.43
C ILE A 115 -6.92 10.21 2.16
N MET A 116 -6.72 11.46 2.60
CA MET A 116 -7.71 12.18 3.41
C MET A 116 -8.83 12.81 2.58
N GLY A 117 -8.51 13.36 1.41
CA GLY A 117 -9.39 14.26 0.67
C GLY A 117 -10.02 13.68 -0.59
N VAL A 118 -9.49 12.57 -1.14
CA VAL A 118 -9.88 12.12 -2.49
C VAL A 118 -10.37 10.68 -2.53
N VAL A 119 -9.96 9.85 -1.58
CA VAL A 119 -10.41 8.47 -1.51
C VAL A 119 -11.75 8.43 -0.75
N GLU A 120 -12.86 8.22 -1.45
CA GLU A 120 -14.14 7.92 -0.81
C GLU A 120 -14.00 6.70 0.10
N LYS A 121 -14.48 6.85 1.35
CA LYS A 121 -14.45 5.79 2.36
C LYS A 121 -15.41 4.68 1.94
N GLU A 122 -14.90 3.46 1.93
CA GLU A 122 -15.68 2.29 1.54
C GLU A 122 -16.77 1.99 2.58
N ARG A 123 -17.96 1.63 2.10
CA ARG A 123 -19.11 1.31 2.94
C ARG A 123 -19.10 -0.16 3.32
N VAL A 124 -19.01 -0.45 4.61
CA VAL A 124 -18.92 -1.82 5.13
C VAL A 124 -20.22 -2.28 5.77
N VAL A 125 -20.59 -3.54 5.50
CA VAL A 125 -21.71 -4.24 6.11
C VAL A 125 -21.19 -5.49 6.80
N PHE A 126 -21.63 -5.71 8.02
CA PHE A 126 -21.33 -6.91 8.80
C PHE A 126 -22.50 -7.89 8.69
N VAL A 127 -22.19 -9.17 8.56
CA VAL A 127 -23.17 -10.23 8.40
C VAL A 127 -22.87 -11.32 9.42
N GLY A 128 -23.83 -11.59 10.29
CA GLY A 128 -23.67 -12.49 11.42
C GLY A 128 -22.93 -11.85 12.59
N GLU A 129 -22.72 -12.66 13.63
CA GLU A 129 -22.12 -12.23 14.88
C GLU A 129 -21.21 -13.33 15.44
N ASN A 130 -20.06 -12.92 15.97
CA ASN A 130 -19.14 -13.75 16.73
C ASN A 130 -18.42 -12.88 17.79
N ASP A 131 -17.48 -13.50 18.52
CA ASP A 131 -16.74 -12.84 19.61
C ASP A 131 -15.93 -11.59 19.17
N TYR A 132 -15.68 -11.40 17.87
CA TYR A 132 -14.92 -10.28 17.31
C TYR A 132 -15.79 -9.20 16.66
N THR A 133 -17.11 -9.42 16.56
CA THR A 133 -18.01 -8.46 15.90
C THR A 133 -18.01 -7.10 16.61
N GLU A 134 -18.06 -7.08 17.94
CA GLU A 134 -18.03 -5.83 18.71
C GLU A 134 -16.67 -5.11 18.61
N ASP A 135 -15.55 -5.83 18.77
CA ASP A 135 -14.19 -5.30 18.66
C ASP A 135 -13.95 -4.64 17.30
N LEU A 136 -14.27 -5.34 16.20
CA LEU A 136 -14.16 -4.78 14.86
C LEU A 136 -15.12 -3.62 14.61
N LEU A 137 -16.34 -3.67 15.16
CA LEU A 137 -17.32 -2.60 15.00
C LEU A 137 -16.83 -1.32 15.67
N GLU A 138 -16.25 -1.42 16.86
CA GLU A 138 -15.68 -0.27 17.58
C GLU A 138 -14.48 0.29 16.81
N SER A 139 -13.54 -0.55 16.37
CA SER A 139 -12.39 -0.12 15.59
C SER A 139 -12.79 0.58 14.29
N VAL A 140 -13.74 0.01 13.54
CA VAL A 140 -14.26 0.59 12.29
C VAL A 140 -14.86 1.97 12.52
N LYS A 141 -15.67 2.13 13.58
CA LYS A 141 -16.31 3.42 13.90
C LYS A 141 -15.29 4.47 14.36
N LYS A 142 -14.26 4.07 15.11
CA LYS A 142 -13.27 4.96 15.71
C LYS A 142 -12.29 5.56 14.70
N ASP A 143 -11.76 4.73 13.83
CA ASP A 143 -10.67 5.09 12.92
C ASP A 143 -11.18 5.65 11.58
N GLY A 144 -12.45 5.42 11.27
CA GLY A 144 -13.15 6.09 10.18
C GLY A 144 -12.61 5.78 8.78
N GLN A 145 -11.84 4.71 8.60
CA GLN A 145 -11.41 4.23 7.28
C GLN A 145 -12.57 3.71 6.44
N TYR A 146 -13.57 3.12 7.09
CA TYR A 146 -14.80 2.63 6.48
C TYR A 146 -16.00 3.37 7.04
N VAL A 147 -17.05 3.48 6.23
CA VAL A 147 -18.36 3.94 6.69
C VAL A 147 -19.18 2.70 7.03
N PHE A 148 -19.36 2.44 8.32
CA PHE A 148 -20.24 1.36 8.77
C PHE A 148 -21.69 1.64 8.38
N VAL A 149 -22.31 0.73 7.63
CA VAL A 149 -23.70 0.88 7.17
C VAL A 149 -24.67 0.21 8.14
N THR A 150 -24.48 -1.08 8.41
CA THR A 150 -25.36 -1.88 9.27
C THR A 150 -24.75 -3.26 9.57
N SER A 151 -25.29 -3.94 10.58
CA SER A 151 -25.03 -5.36 10.87
C SER A 151 -26.31 -6.15 10.63
N LEU A 152 -26.21 -7.26 9.91
CA LEU A 152 -27.32 -8.17 9.63
C LEU A 152 -27.14 -9.45 10.45
N ASN A 153 -27.91 -9.59 11.53
CA ASN A 153 -27.81 -10.72 12.46
C ASN A 153 -29.12 -11.51 12.44
N ASN A 154 -29.33 -12.30 11.38
CA ASN A 154 -30.49 -13.17 11.27
C ASN A 154 -30.08 -14.65 11.38
N THR A 155 -30.73 -15.39 12.28
CA THR A 155 -30.46 -16.81 12.53
C THR A 155 -30.86 -17.69 11.34
N ASP A 156 -31.84 -17.27 10.54
CA ASP A 156 -32.20 -17.95 9.29
C ASP A 156 -31.34 -17.47 8.12
N MET A 157 -30.45 -18.34 7.64
CA MET A 157 -29.54 -18.08 6.52
C MET A 157 -30.27 -17.71 5.22
N LYS A 158 -31.48 -18.22 4.99
CA LYS A 158 -32.26 -17.87 3.79
C LYS A 158 -32.82 -16.45 3.87
N ALA A 159 -33.27 -16.05 5.07
CA ALA A 159 -33.74 -14.69 5.32
C ALA A 159 -32.58 -13.69 5.25
N LEU A 160 -31.46 -14.01 5.91
CA LEU A 160 -30.21 -13.26 5.86
C LEU A 160 -29.73 -13.05 4.41
N GLY A 161 -29.77 -14.10 3.59
CA GLY A 161 -29.44 -14.00 2.17
C GLY A 161 -30.30 -12.98 1.43
N LYS A 162 -31.62 -12.97 1.65
CA LYS A 162 -32.52 -11.99 1.04
C LYS A 162 -32.22 -10.57 1.50
N GLU A 163 -32.01 -10.36 2.80
CA GLU A 163 -31.66 -9.06 3.37
C GLU A 163 -30.40 -8.46 2.74
N ILE A 164 -29.36 -9.28 2.52
CA ILE A 164 -28.13 -8.85 1.85
C ILE A 164 -28.40 -8.38 0.41
N LEU A 165 -29.18 -9.15 -0.35
CA LEU A 165 -29.52 -8.81 -1.73
C LEU A 165 -30.36 -7.52 -1.81
N GLU A 166 -31.35 -7.38 -0.94
CA GLU A 166 -32.17 -6.17 -0.84
C GLU A 166 -31.34 -4.95 -0.44
N LEU A 167 -30.45 -5.10 0.54
CA LEU A 167 -29.57 -4.03 1.00
C LEU A 167 -28.57 -3.61 -0.10
N TYR A 168 -28.02 -4.57 -0.84
CA TYR A 168 -27.10 -4.26 -1.93
C TYR A 168 -27.81 -3.50 -3.06
N ASN A 169 -29.05 -3.88 -3.39
CA ASN A 169 -29.84 -3.19 -4.41
C ASN A 169 -30.30 -1.79 -4.00
N THR A 170 -30.65 -1.59 -2.71
CA THR A 170 -31.20 -0.33 -2.20
C THR A 170 -30.12 0.67 -1.78
N LYS A 171 -29.23 0.27 -0.89
CA LYS A 171 -28.24 1.17 -0.29
C LYS A 171 -26.89 1.10 -0.99
N LYS A 172 -26.55 0.02 -1.69
CA LYS A 172 -25.23 -0.31 -2.27
C LYS A 172 -24.09 -0.15 -1.26
N PHE A 173 -23.39 -1.24 -0.97
CA PHE A 173 -22.22 -1.24 -0.09
C PHE A 173 -21.01 -1.81 -0.81
N ASP A 174 -19.83 -1.50 -0.27
CA ASP A 174 -18.56 -1.79 -0.93
C ASP A 174 -17.88 -3.04 -0.41
N VAL A 175 -18.07 -3.32 0.87
CA VAL A 175 -17.42 -4.41 1.60
C VAL A 175 -18.48 -5.18 2.40
N LEU A 176 -18.47 -6.50 2.25
CA LEU A 176 -19.24 -7.44 3.07
C LEU A 176 -18.27 -8.24 3.93
N VAL A 177 -18.49 -8.24 5.23
CA VAL A 177 -17.72 -9.04 6.19
C VAL A 177 -18.62 -10.12 6.76
N ASP A 178 -18.26 -11.38 6.53
CA ASP A 178 -19.01 -12.55 6.98
C ASP A 178 -18.41 -13.11 8.27
N PHE A 179 -19.19 -13.04 9.35
CA PHE A 179 -18.87 -13.57 10.68
C PHE A 179 -19.51 -14.95 10.94
N THR A 180 -20.26 -15.50 9.98
CA THR A 180 -21.03 -16.75 10.17
C THR A 180 -20.27 -18.02 9.78
N ASP A 181 -19.24 -17.90 8.93
CA ASP A 181 -18.53 -18.99 8.24
C ASP A 181 -19.44 -19.95 7.43
N LYS A 182 -20.71 -19.58 7.22
CA LYS A 182 -21.75 -20.45 6.66
C LYS A 182 -22.48 -19.81 5.48
N LEU A 183 -22.32 -18.51 5.24
CA LEU A 183 -23.02 -17.77 4.20
C LEU A 183 -22.86 -18.39 2.81
N LEU A 184 -21.64 -18.85 2.50
CA LEU A 184 -21.30 -19.45 1.20
C LEU A 184 -21.78 -20.90 1.03
N ARG A 185 -22.48 -21.48 2.01
CA ARG A 185 -23.07 -22.83 1.87
C ARG A 185 -24.32 -22.84 1.00
N ASP A 186 -25.01 -21.70 0.87
CA ASP A 186 -26.15 -21.57 -0.04
C ASP A 186 -25.65 -21.23 -1.46
N PRO A 187 -25.87 -22.11 -2.47
CA PRO A 187 -25.44 -21.87 -3.83
C PRO A 187 -26.05 -20.60 -4.45
N LYS A 188 -27.29 -20.25 -4.10
CA LYS A 188 -27.98 -19.08 -4.68
C LYS A 188 -27.36 -17.78 -4.18
N ILE A 189 -27.02 -17.71 -2.88
CA ILE A 189 -26.34 -16.56 -2.29
C ILE A 189 -24.94 -16.45 -2.89
N THR A 190 -24.21 -17.57 -2.96
CA THR A 190 -22.85 -17.62 -3.50
C THR A 190 -22.78 -17.10 -4.94
N GLU A 191 -23.71 -17.53 -5.80
CA GLU A 191 -23.76 -17.06 -7.19
C GLU A 191 -23.99 -15.54 -7.27
N LYS A 192 -24.88 -14.99 -6.44
CA LYS A 192 -25.11 -13.53 -6.41
C LYS A 192 -23.97 -12.74 -5.81
N LEU A 193 -23.36 -13.21 -4.73
CA LEU A 193 -22.17 -12.59 -4.16
C LEU A 193 -21.00 -12.61 -5.14
N LEU A 194 -20.85 -13.68 -5.94
CA LEU A 194 -19.86 -13.73 -7.02
C LEU A 194 -20.14 -12.67 -8.09
N GLN A 195 -21.41 -12.53 -8.52
CA GLN A 195 -21.79 -11.46 -9.47
C GLN A 195 -21.47 -10.08 -8.90
N TYR A 196 -21.82 -9.82 -7.65
CA TYR A 196 -21.49 -8.56 -6.98
C TYR A 196 -19.98 -8.35 -6.84
N LYS A 197 -19.21 -9.42 -6.59
CA LYS A 197 -17.74 -9.39 -6.55
C LYS A 197 -17.15 -8.98 -7.90
N LEU A 198 -17.70 -9.49 -8.99
CA LEU A 198 -17.33 -9.08 -10.35
C LEU A 198 -17.72 -7.62 -10.65
N GLU A 199 -18.77 -7.09 -9.99
CA GLU A 199 -19.12 -5.66 -10.02
C GLU A 199 -18.26 -4.79 -9.08
N GLY A 200 -17.39 -5.40 -8.28
CA GLY A 200 -16.44 -4.74 -7.38
C GLY A 200 -16.80 -4.77 -5.89
N LEU A 201 -17.80 -5.55 -5.46
CA LEU A 201 -18.01 -5.85 -4.04
C LEU A 201 -16.80 -6.61 -3.50
N GLN A 202 -16.26 -6.17 -2.36
CA GLN A 202 -15.26 -6.95 -1.64
C GLN A 202 -15.99 -7.84 -0.62
N TYR A 203 -15.71 -9.13 -0.70
CA TYR A 203 -16.19 -10.10 0.27
C TYR A 203 -14.99 -10.55 1.09
N TYR A 204 -15.10 -10.45 2.41
CA TYR A 204 -14.11 -10.97 3.36
C TYR A 204 -14.80 -11.91 4.34
N ASN A 205 -14.10 -12.99 4.67
CA ASN A 205 -14.33 -13.64 5.95
C ASN A 205 -13.88 -12.70 7.09
N TYR A 206 -14.52 -12.75 8.26
CA TYR A 206 -14.12 -11.91 9.40
C TYR A 206 -12.63 -12.07 9.78
N LEU A 207 -12.03 -13.25 9.64
CA LEU A 207 -10.61 -13.49 9.90
C LEU A 207 -9.72 -12.67 8.96
N GLU A 208 -10.03 -12.73 7.66
CA GLU A 208 -9.30 -11.97 6.62
C GLU A 208 -9.49 -10.46 6.80
N PHE A 209 -10.72 -10.05 7.15
CA PHE A 209 -11.01 -8.65 7.41
C PHE A 209 -10.26 -8.15 8.65
N TYR A 210 -10.23 -8.95 9.74
CA TYR A 210 -9.49 -8.62 10.96
C TYR A 210 -7.99 -8.48 10.66
N GLU A 211 -7.41 -9.42 9.92
CA GLU A 211 -6.00 -9.35 9.52
C GLU A 211 -5.71 -8.13 8.64
N THR A 212 -6.53 -7.90 7.62
CA THR A 212 -6.34 -6.77 6.69
C THR A 212 -6.52 -5.43 7.38
N TYR A 213 -7.51 -5.33 8.28
CA TYR A 213 -7.92 -4.09 8.92
C TYR A 213 -7.06 -3.74 10.14
N GLU A 214 -6.89 -4.68 11.06
CA GLU A 214 -6.12 -4.51 12.30
C GLU A 214 -4.63 -4.79 12.13
N ASN A 215 -4.21 -5.48 11.06
CA ASN A 215 -2.85 -6.06 10.92
C ASN A 215 -2.50 -6.99 12.10
N LYS A 216 -3.52 -7.68 12.65
CA LYS A 216 -3.42 -8.64 13.76
C LYS A 216 -4.14 -9.92 13.38
N LEU A 217 -3.75 -11.04 13.98
CA LEU A 217 -4.48 -12.30 13.83
C LEU A 217 -5.38 -12.55 15.05
N PRO A 218 -6.65 -12.91 14.85
CA PRO A 218 -7.56 -13.28 15.93
C PRO A 218 -7.21 -14.67 16.48
N ILE A 219 -6.37 -14.72 17.53
CA ILE A 219 -5.71 -15.95 18.01
C ILE A 219 -6.71 -17.01 18.52
N SER A 220 -7.84 -16.62 19.10
CA SER A 220 -8.76 -17.59 19.74
C SER A 220 -9.54 -18.45 18.75
N HIS A 221 -9.58 -18.07 17.46
CA HIS A 221 -10.30 -18.80 16.40
C HIS A 221 -9.37 -19.32 15.27
N LEU A 222 -8.05 -19.26 15.46
CA LEU A 222 -7.09 -19.86 14.53
C LEU A 222 -7.14 -21.39 14.62
N SER A 223 -7.80 -22.02 13.65
CA SER A 223 -7.80 -23.49 13.52
C SER A 223 -6.58 -24.00 12.73
N PRO A 224 -6.11 -25.24 12.97
CA PRO A 224 -5.12 -25.87 12.09
C PRO A 224 -5.49 -25.84 10.60
N LYS A 225 -6.80 -25.94 10.30
CA LYS A 225 -7.34 -25.82 8.95
C LYS A 225 -7.04 -24.46 8.32
N TRP A 226 -7.16 -23.37 9.08
CA TRP A 226 -6.84 -22.03 8.61
C TRP A 226 -5.37 -21.91 8.14
N PHE A 227 -4.42 -22.50 8.87
CA PHE A 227 -3.01 -22.49 8.50
C PHE A 227 -2.71 -23.26 7.20
N LEU A 228 -3.56 -24.24 6.84
CA LEU A 228 -3.45 -25.00 5.60
C LEU A 228 -4.12 -24.29 4.41
N GLU A 229 -5.16 -23.50 4.67
CA GLU A 229 -5.93 -22.79 3.64
C GLU A 229 -5.34 -21.42 3.28
N ASN A 230 -4.61 -20.78 4.20
CA ASN A 230 -4.03 -19.45 3.98
C ASN A 230 -2.58 -19.47 3.49
N THR A 231 -2.28 -18.55 2.56
CA THR A 231 -0.98 -18.43 1.88
C THR A 231 0.11 -17.74 2.71
N GLY A 232 -0.12 -17.47 4.00
CA GLY A 232 0.82 -16.74 4.87
C GLY A 232 2.21 -17.37 4.96
N PHE A 233 2.33 -18.68 4.75
CA PHE A 233 3.61 -19.40 4.75
C PHE A 233 4.26 -19.53 3.36
N GLU A 234 3.61 -19.10 2.28
CA GLU A 234 4.21 -19.15 0.95
C GLU A 234 5.47 -18.28 0.84
N ILE A 235 5.55 -17.21 1.65
CA ILE A 235 6.76 -16.36 1.73
C ILE A 235 7.99 -17.18 2.13
N TYR A 236 7.84 -18.21 2.96
CA TYR A 236 8.94 -19.09 3.37
C TYR A 236 9.43 -20.01 2.25
N HIS A 237 8.59 -20.35 1.28
CA HIS A 237 8.93 -21.23 0.16
C HIS A 237 9.13 -20.50 -1.18
N ASN A 238 8.89 -19.19 -1.24
CA ASN A 238 8.99 -18.43 -2.48
C ASN A 238 10.46 -18.18 -2.88
N ASN A 239 11.02 -19.18 -3.57
CA ASN A 239 12.36 -19.17 -4.13
C ASN A 239 12.64 -17.97 -5.06
N PHE A 240 11.61 -17.39 -5.70
CA PHE A 240 11.78 -16.21 -6.55
C PHE A 240 12.14 -14.98 -5.72
N ASN A 241 11.40 -14.72 -4.64
CA ASN A 241 11.67 -13.59 -3.74
C ASN A 241 13.06 -13.73 -3.08
N LEU A 242 13.44 -14.94 -2.68
CA LEU A 242 14.77 -15.21 -2.12
C LEU A 242 15.89 -14.99 -3.15
N LYS A 243 15.70 -15.43 -4.40
CA LYS A 243 16.66 -15.20 -5.50
C LYS A 243 16.76 -13.71 -5.88
N ALA A 244 15.64 -13.01 -5.95
CA ALA A 244 15.60 -11.57 -6.22
C ALA A 244 16.33 -10.78 -5.11
N LYS A 245 16.10 -11.14 -3.84
CA LYS A 245 16.82 -10.56 -2.71
C LYS A 245 18.33 -10.81 -2.82
N ARG A 246 18.77 -12.04 -3.12
CA ARG A 246 20.18 -12.36 -3.33
C ARG A 246 20.82 -11.56 -4.47
N LEU A 247 20.10 -11.36 -5.58
CA LEU A 247 20.60 -10.56 -6.69
C LEU A 247 20.76 -9.09 -6.29
N LEU A 248 19.77 -8.55 -5.55
CA LEU A 248 19.80 -7.20 -5.03
C LEU A 248 20.94 -7.01 -4.01
N ASP A 249 21.15 -7.98 -3.10
CA ASP A 249 22.26 -7.98 -2.14
C ASP A 249 23.61 -8.01 -2.88
N LEU A 250 23.74 -8.81 -3.95
CA LEU A 250 24.94 -8.86 -4.79
C LEU A 250 25.21 -7.51 -5.48
N LEU A 251 24.17 -6.89 -6.04
CA LEU A 251 24.28 -5.58 -6.69
C LEU A 251 24.70 -4.50 -5.70
N PHE A 252 24.09 -4.47 -4.51
CA PHE A 252 24.47 -3.54 -3.46
C PHE A 252 25.89 -3.79 -2.95
N ALA A 253 26.29 -5.04 -2.75
CA ALA A 253 27.65 -5.38 -2.34
C ALA A 253 28.68 -4.91 -3.36
N LEU A 254 28.40 -5.07 -4.66
CA LEU A 254 29.29 -4.66 -5.74
C LEU A 254 29.39 -3.13 -5.82
N LEU A 255 28.26 -2.45 -5.68
CA LEU A 255 28.16 -0.99 -5.69
C LEU A 255 28.90 -0.37 -4.49
N ILE A 256 28.68 -0.91 -3.28
CA ILE A 256 29.43 -0.53 -2.08
C ILE A 256 30.91 -0.85 -2.24
N GLY A 257 31.25 -2.01 -2.80
CA GLY A 257 32.63 -2.44 -3.04
C GLY A 257 33.40 -1.47 -3.94
N ILE A 258 32.79 -0.99 -5.02
CA ILE A 258 33.39 0.02 -5.91
C ILE A 258 33.69 1.32 -5.14
N PHE A 259 32.78 1.76 -4.27
CA PHE A 259 32.98 2.97 -3.47
C PHE A 259 33.96 2.78 -2.31
N ALA A 260 34.03 1.58 -1.73
CA ALA A 260 34.94 1.25 -0.65
C ALA A 260 36.37 0.96 -1.15
N ALA A 261 36.53 0.48 -2.38
CA ALA A 261 37.83 0.10 -2.94
C ALA A 261 38.90 1.22 -2.86
N PRO A 262 38.62 2.49 -3.19
CA PRO A 262 39.58 3.57 -3.02
C PRO A 262 40.03 3.75 -1.56
N VAL A 263 39.11 3.61 -0.60
CA VAL A 263 39.40 3.74 0.83
C VAL A 263 40.29 2.59 1.31
N ILE A 264 39.99 1.37 0.85
CA ILE A 264 40.78 0.17 1.17
C ILE A 264 42.21 0.29 0.62
N VAL A 265 42.36 0.76 -0.63
CA VAL A 265 43.68 0.98 -1.24
C VAL A 265 44.46 2.05 -0.47
N LEU A 266 43.83 3.17 -0.10
CA LEU A 266 44.48 4.20 0.71
C LEU A 266 44.91 3.67 2.08
N ALA A 267 44.04 2.89 2.75
CA ALA A 267 44.38 2.28 4.03
C ALA A 267 45.55 1.29 3.91
N ALA A 268 45.59 0.50 2.83
CA ALA A 268 46.67 -0.44 2.56
C ALA A 268 48.01 0.23 2.25
N ILE A 269 48.01 1.48 1.76
CA ILE A 269 49.25 2.26 1.53
C ILE A 269 49.77 2.88 2.84
N ILE A 270 48.88 3.17 3.80
CA ILE A 270 49.24 3.81 5.08
C ILE A 270 49.91 2.82 6.05
N VAL A 271 49.53 1.55 6.00
CA VAL A 271 50.08 0.46 6.84
C VAL A 271 51.37 -0.08 6.25
#